data_AF-A0A556SX54-F1
#
_entry.id   AF-A0A556SX54-F1
#
_cell.length_a   1.000
_cell.length_b   1.000
_cell.length_c   1.000
_cell.angle_alpha   90.00
_cell.angle_beta   90.00
_cell.angle_gamma   90.00
#
_symmetry.space_group_name_H-M   'P 1'
#
loop_
_entity.id
_entity.type
_entity.pdbx_description
1 polymer ?
#
loop_
_entity_poly.entity_id
_entity_poly.type
_entity_poly.pdbx_seq_one_letter_code
_entity_poly.pdbx_strand_id
1 'polypeptide(L)'
;MVWSAVYKSYGNLAIDYQTVPQPLRLPGQYFDEESGLHYNRYRYYDPHCARYISQDPIGLAGGENAYSYVANPITWIDPLGLDEVCPGTEAGKGTTGATQAVREAIGVPATQSKNPLNPVQQYDFHGNEIVYRTMSPEQFKQFERTGIMLATTETSVSPVLNYSSEYDGITVKITVKPSTFSELEKIGIAANEAAAKQLPSMSTQTGKWMDINTRFKIESGQMTTQLGQGKGMEILNNNNIVYFEKVQ
;
A
#
# COMPACT_ATOMS: atom_id res chain seq x y z
N MET A 1 23.90 -35.81 2.57
CA MET A 1 23.85 -34.41 3.01
C MET A 1 24.35 -33.55 1.86
N VAL A 2 23.52 -32.64 1.33
CA VAL A 2 23.84 -31.83 0.12
C VAL A 2 24.53 -30.52 0.49
N TRP A 3 24.08 -29.90 1.59
CA TRP A 3 24.77 -28.77 2.22
C TRP A 3 24.43 -28.71 3.72
N SER A 4 25.27 -28.02 4.50
CA SER A 4 25.08 -27.67 5.92
C SER A 4 25.92 -26.44 6.23
N ALA A 5 25.37 -25.48 6.97
CA ALA A 5 26.07 -24.26 7.34
C ALA A 5 25.83 -23.93 8.82
N VAL A 6 26.87 -23.40 9.47
CA VAL A 6 26.79 -22.79 10.80
C VAL A 6 27.13 -21.32 10.65
N TYR A 7 26.22 -20.46 11.11
CA TYR A 7 26.38 -19.02 11.07
C TYR A 7 26.81 -18.47 12.42
N LYS A 8 27.62 -17.40 12.40
CA LYS A 8 27.83 -16.53 13.55
C LYS A 8 26.57 -15.70 13.80
N SER A 9 26.51 -15.05 14.97
CA SER A 9 25.36 -14.28 15.45
C SER A 9 24.79 -13.30 14.42
N TYR A 10 25.64 -12.70 13.58
CA TYR A 10 25.28 -11.68 12.59
C TYR A 10 25.35 -12.19 11.14
N GLY A 11 25.19 -13.50 10.92
CA GLY A 11 25.02 -14.06 9.58
C GLY A 11 26.31 -14.36 8.82
N ASN A 12 27.48 -14.08 9.40
CA ASN A 12 28.76 -14.55 8.85
C ASN A 12 28.85 -16.08 8.88
N LEU A 13 29.33 -16.71 7.80
CA LEU A 13 29.57 -18.15 7.79
C LEU A 13 30.71 -18.51 8.77
N ALA A 14 30.45 -19.47 9.64
CA ALA A 14 31.43 -20.05 10.56
C ALA A 14 31.92 -21.41 10.06
N ILE A 15 31.00 -22.25 9.61
CA ILE A 15 31.29 -23.55 8.99
C ILE A 15 30.38 -23.67 7.78
N ASP A 16 30.95 -24.13 6.67
CA ASP A 16 30.21 -24.40 5.44
C ASP A 16 30.64 -25.77 4.89
N TYR A 17 29.67 -26.64 4.70
CA TYR A 17 29.83 -27.91 4.02
C TYR A 17 28.82 -27.93 2.87
N GLN A 18 29.29 -27.83 1.63
CA GLN A 18 28.40 -27.79 0.48
C GLN A 18 28.96 -28.62 -0.68
N THR A 19 28.12 -29.51 -1.23
CA THR A 19 28.37 -30.18 -2.52
C THR A 19 27.83 -29.36 -3.70
N VAL A 20 26.90 -28.42 -3.42
CA VAL A 20 26.27 -27.51 -4.39
C VAL A 20 26.25 -26.11 -3.77
N PRO A 21 26.57 -25.04 -4.52
CA PRO A 21 26.53 -23.67 -4.01
C PRO A 21 25.19 -23.33 -3.34
N GLN A 22 25.23 -22.90 -2.07
CA GLN A 22 24.07 -22.45 -1.30
C GLN A 22 24.18 -20.95 -0.99
N PRO A 23 23.48 -20.07 -1.74
CA PRO A 23 23.55 -18.63 -1.53
C PRO A 23 22.62 -18.13 -0.42
N LEU A 24 21.71 -18.95 0.12
CA LEU A 24 20.84 -18.50 1.21
C LEU A 24 21.65 -18.21 2.49
N ARG A 25 21.25 -17.17 3.22
CA ARG A 25 21.89 -16.71 4.46
C ARG A 25 20.87 -16.67 5.61
N LEU A 26 20.87 -15.59 6.41
CA LEU A 26 19.82 -15.36 7.40
C LEU A 26 18.44 -15.23 6.71
N PRO A 27 17.32 -15.38 7.43
CA PRO A 27 15.99 -15.26 6.84
C PRO A 27 15.82 -13.97 6.03
N GLY A 28 15.42 -14.11 4.76
CA GLY A 28 15.26 -12.98 3.81
C GLY A 28 16.53 -12.60 3.03
N GLN A 29 17.68 -13.15 3.38
CA GLN A 29 18.97 -12.77 2.79
C GLN A 29 19.49 -13.75 1.74
N TYR A 30 20.02 -13.18 0.65
CA TYR A 30 20.70 -13.88 -0.43
C TYR A 30 22.15 -13.38 -0.55
N PHE A 31 23.11 -14.29 -0.62
CA PHE A 31 24.50 -13.94 -0.82
C PHE A 31 24.78 -13.56 -2.26
N ASP A 32 25.28 -12.34 -2.43
CA ASP A 32 25.77 -11.83 -3.69
C ASP A 32 27.29 -12.05 -3.77
N GLU A 33 27.72 -12.92 -4.67
CA GLU A 33 29.12 -13.30 -4.83
C GLU A 33 30.00 -12.16 -5.38
N GLU A 34 29.41 -11.26 -6.19
CA GLU A 34 30.17 -10.15 -6.80
C GLU A 34 30.59 -9.12 -5.75
N SER A 35 29.69 -8.79 -4.83
CA SER A 35 29.93 -7.81 -3.76
C SER A 35 30.44 -8.42 -2.46
N GLY A 36 30.20 -9.71 -2.23
CA GLY A 36 30.40 -10.37 -0.94
C GLY A 36 29.38 -9.96 0.13
N LEU A 37 28.35 -9.19 -0.24
CA LEU A 37 27.30 -8.71 0.65
C LEU A 37 26.07 -9.63 0.60
N HIS A 38 25.17 -9.43 1.54
CA HIS A 38 23.90 -10.13 1.60
C HIS A 38 22.79 -9.20 1.10
N TYR A 39 22.21 -9.50 -0.06
CA TYR A 39 21.03 -8.83 -0.55
C TYR A 39 19.82 -9.18 0.34
N ASN A 40 19.22 -8.16 0.95
CA ASN A 40 18.02 -8.26 1.77
C ASN A 40 16.94 -7.32 1.20
N ARG A 41 16.46 -7.65 -0.01
CA ARG A 41 15.43 -6.93 -0.77
C ARG A 41 15.69 -5.43 -0.92
N TYR A 42 15.31 -4.60 0.05
CA TYR A 42 15.50 -3.14 -0.06
C TYR A 42 16.93 -2.67 0.24
N ARG A 43 17.76 -3.51 0.88
CA ARG A 43 19.12 -3.13 1.31
C ARG A 43 20.14 -4.24 1.14
N TYR A 44 21.41 -3.86 1.07
CA TYR A 44 22.55 -4.77 1.17
C TYR A 44 23.11 -4.76 2.59
N TYR A 45 23.27 -5.96 3.15
CA TYR A 45 23.77 -6.21 4.50
C TYR A 45 25.21 -6.70 4.46
N ASP A 46 26.07 -6.08 5.26
CA ASP A 46 27.44 -6.52 5.49
C ASP A 46 27.50 -7.35 6.79
N PRO A 47 27.69 -8.68 6.71
CA PRO A 47 27.79 -9.52 7.89
C PRO A 47 29.08 -9.26 8.70
N HIS A 48 30.13 -8.69 8.11
CA HIS A 48 31.38 -8.35 8.80
C HIS A 48 31.19 -7.18 9.76
N CYS A 49 30.50 -6.14 9.30
CA CYS A 49 30.19 -4.94 10.10
C CYS A 49 28.86 -5.04 10.86
N ALA A 50 28.12 -6.14 10.68
CA ALA A 50 26.82 -6.41 11.27
C ALA A 50 25.77 -5.31 11.03
N ARG A 51 25.74 -4.76 9.81
CA ARG A 51 24.90 -3.60 9.45
C ARG A 51 24.58 -3.54 7.97
N TYR A 52 23.56 -2.76 7.62
CA TYR A 52 23.33 -2.37 6.24
C TYR A 52 24.37 -1.35 5.77
N ILE A 53 24.69 -1.40 4.48
CA ILE A 53 25.62 -0.44 3.86
C ILE A 53 24.93 0.84 3.38
N SER A 54 23.60 0.80 3.21
CA SER A 54 22.77 1.94 2.84
C SER A 54 21.86 2.34 4.00
N GLN A 55 21.53 3.64 4.06
CA GLN A 55 20.56 4.17 5.00
C GLN A 55 19.18 3.54 4.76
N ASP A 56 18.41 3.34 5.83
CA ASP A 56 17.05 2.84 5.76
C ASP A 56 16.16 3.74 4.86
N PRO A 57 15.52 3.20 3.81
CA PRO A 57 14.60 3.96 2.96
C PRO A 57 13.40 4.56 3.71
N ILE A 58 12.99 3.94 4.82
CA ILE A 58 11.92 4.51 5.66
C ILE A 58 12.47 5.49 6.72
N GLY A 59 13.79 5.65 6.81
CA GLY A 59 14.45 6.59 7.71
C GLY A 59 14.38 6.13 9.17
N LEU A 60 14.12 7.06 10.10
CA LEU A 60 14.00 6.77 11.54
C LEU A 60 12.81 5.85 11.88
N ALA A 61 11.95 5.60 10.90
CA ALA A 61 10.90 4.61 10.92
C ALA A 61 11.48 3.19 11.11
N GLY A 62 12.64 2.85 10.54
CA GLY A 62 13.30 1.55 10.75
C GLY A 62 14.08 1.45 12.07
N GLY A 63 13.98 2.47 12.93
CA GLY A 63 14.75 2.59 14.19
C GLY A 63 15.68 3.82 14.20
N GLU A 64 16.22 4.13 15.37
CA GLU A 64 17.10 5.30 15.55
C GLU A 64 18.40 5.19 14.74
N ASN A 65 18.87 3.96 14.51
CA ASN A 65 20.05 3.70 13.71
C ASN A 65 19.65 3.23 12.31
N ALA A 66 19.71 4.15 11.34
CA ALA A 66 19.31 3.85 9.96
C ALA A 66 20.19 2.81 9.23
N TYR A 67 21.27 2.32 9.86
CA TYR A 67 22.12 1.26 9.31
C TYR A 67 21.98 -0.07 10.06
N SER A 68 21.21 -0.16 11.16
CA SER A 68 21.13 -1.40 11.94
C SER A 68 20.37 -2.50 11.21
N TYR A 69 20.80 -3.76 11.40
CA TYR A 69 20.05 -4.93 10.93
C TYR A 69 18.88 -5.25 11.87
N VAL A 70 19.19 -5.70 13.07
CA VAL A 70 18.23 -5.91 14.17
C VAL A 70 18.95 -5.72 15.50
N ALA A 71 18.23 -5.39 16.57
CA ALA A 71 18.79 -5.24 17.91
C ALA A 71 19.22 -6.59 18.52
N ASN A 72 18.48 -7.66 18.25
CA ASN A 72 18.79 -9.02 18.73
C ASN A 72 18.75 -10.05 17.60
N PRO A 73 19.87 -10.34 16.92
CA PRO A 73 19.91 -11.20 15.73
C PRO A 73 19.76 -12.70 16.03
N ILE A 74 19.71 -13.08 17.32
CA ILE A 74 19.47 -14.48 17.72
C ILE A 74 17.99 -14.81 17.63
N THR A 75 17.13 -13.84 17.95
CA THR A 75 15.68 -14.05 18.01
C THR A 75 14.92 -13.22 17.00
N TRP A 76 15.44 -12.07 16.58
CA TRP A 76 14.75 -11.11 15.73
C TRP A 76 15.28 -11.21 14.30
N ILE A 77 14.41 -10.90 13.34
CA ILE A 77 14.72 -10.98 11.90
C ILE A 77 14.21 -9.73 11.20
N ASP A 78 14.86 -9.27 10.14
CA ASP A 78 14.34 -8.23 9.24
C ASP A 78 14.14 -8.86 7.84
N PRO A 79 12.94 -9.37 7.51
CA PRO A 79 12.71 -10.11 6.27
C PRO A 79 12.70 -9.24 5.00
N LEU A 80 12.55 -7.92 5.15
CA LEU A 80 12.41 -6.99 4.03
C LEU A 80 13.63 -6.11 3.86
N GLY A 81 14.47 -5.95 4.86
CA GLY A 81 15.47 -4.90 4.87
C GLY A 81 14.86 -3.55 5.21
N LEU A 82 13.86 -3.47 6.10
CA LEU A 82 13.19 -2.21 6.47
C LEU A 82 12.89 -2.11 7.97
N ASP A 83 12.42 -3.19 8.60
CA ASP A 83 12.01 -3.17 10.01
C ASP A 83 12.18 -4.55 10.62
N GLU A 84 12.53 -4.59 11.89
CA GLU A 84 12.81 -5.82 12.62
C GLU A 84 11.52 -6.46 13.17
N VAL A 85 11.48 -7.79 13.13
CA VAL A 85 10.38 -8.62 13.59
C VAL A 85 10.84 -9.39 14.83
N CYS A 86 10.19 -9.11 15.95
CA CYS A 86 10.45 -9.74 17.25
C CYS A 86 9.50 -10.93 17.48
N PRO A 87 9.96 -12.07 18.04
CA PRO A 87 9.07 -13.14 18.46
C PRO A 87 8.16 -12.68 19.60
N GLY A 88 6.85 -12.83 19.43
CA GLY A 88 5.84 -12.45 20.43
C GLY A 88 5.06 -11.17 20.10
N THR A 89 5.50 -10.39 19.12
CA THR A 89 4.65 -9.42 18.43
C THR A 89 3.96 -10.13 17.26
N GLU A 90 2.61 -10.07 17.19
CA GLU A 90 1.89 -10.60 16.03
C GLU A 90 2.47 -10.00 14.74
N ALA A 91 2.76 -10.85 13.76
CA ALA A 91 3.24 -10.42 12.44
C ALA A 91 2.27 -9.36 11.88
N GLY A 92 2.72 -8.11 11.80
CA GLY A 92 1.90 -6.95 11.44
C GLY A 92 1.79 -5.85 12.49
N LYS A 93 2.32 -6.06 13.70
CA LYS A 93 2.59 -4.97 14.66
C LYS A 93 4.09 -4.72 14.73
N GLY A 94 4.64 -4.17 13.65
CA GLY A 94 5.97 -3.55 13.68
C GLY A 94 6.02 -2.59 14.87
N THR A 95 7.05 -2.75 15.68
CA THR A 95 7.37 -1.86 16.80
C THR A 95 7.56 -0.46 16.25
N THR A 96 6.49 0.34 16.25
CA THR A 96 6.53 1.82 16.25
C THR A 96 7.53 2.42 15.26
N GLY A 97 7.49 1.91 14.03
CA GLY A 97 8.43 2.28 12.99
C GLY A 97 7.81 3.09 11.86
N ALA A 98 6.83 3.93 12.14
CA ALA A 98 6.59 5.12 11.34
C ALA A 98 6.74 6.23 12.36
N THR A 99 7.61 7.21 12.11
CA THR A 99 7.68 8.39 12.99
C THR A 99 6.25 8.87 13.23
N GLN A 100 5.96 9.38 14.42
CA GLN A 100 4.63 9.90 14.70
C GLN A 100 4.17 10.86 13.59
N ALA A 101 5.11 11.60 12.97
CA ALA A 101 4.89 12.39 11.76
C ALA A 101 4.51 11.60 10.48
N VAL A 102 5.10 10.43 10.18
CA VAL A 102 4.67 9.58 9.04
C VAL A 102 3.33 8.90 9.33
N ARG A 103 3.07 8.54 10.60
CA ARG A 103 1.75 8.07 11.01
C ARG A 103 0.72 9.20 10.86
N GLU A 104 1.04 10.40 11.31
CA GLU A 104 0.19 11.59 11.21
C GLU A 104 0.18 12.21 9.80
N ALA A 105 0.96 11.70 8.83
CA ALA A 105 1.00 12.24 7.49
C ALA A 105 -0.28 11.89 6.72
N ILE A 106 -0.96 12.92 6.22
CA ILE A 106 -2.18 12.77 5.41
C ILE A 106 -1.85 11.96 4.14
N GLY A 107 -2.68 10.95 3.85
CA GLY A 107 -2.53 10.11 2.66
C GLY A 107 -1.52 8.95 2.79
N VAL A 108 -0.92 8.76 3.97
CA VAL A 108 -0.19 7.53 4.31
C VAL A 108 -1.15 6.53 4.93
N PRO A 109 -1.33 5.33 4.35
CA PRO A 109 -2.26 4.34 4.90
C PRO A 109 -1.76 3.85 6.26
N ALA A 110 -2.58 4.04 7.29
CA ALA A 110 -2.34 3.59 8.66
C ALA A 110 -3.18 2.35 9.03
N THR A 111 -4.38 2.22 8.47
CA THR A 111 -5.30 1.11 8.73
C THR A 111 -5.84 0.54 7.42
N GLN A 112 -6.12 -0.77 7.40
CA GLN A 112 -6.74 -1.44 6.25
C GLN A 112 -8.04 -2.17 6.64
N SER A 113 -9.01 -2.17 5.73
CA SER A 113 -10.25 -2.94 5.86
C SER A 113 -9.95 -4.43 5.78
N LYS A 114 -10.53 -5.22 6.69
CA LYS A 114 -10.48 -6.69 6.63
C LYS A 114 -11.34 -7.27 5.51
N ASN A 115 -12.34 -6.51 5.03
CA ASN A 115 -13.21 -6.93 3.95
C ASN A 115 -12.62 -6.44 2.60
N PRO A 116 -12.19 -7.36 1.70
CA PRO A 116 -11.65 -6.99 0.39
C PRO A 116 -12.71 -6.40 -0.56
N LEU A 117 -13.99 -6.61 -0.26
CA LEU A 117 -15.11 -6.06 -1.04
C LEU A 117 -15.60 -4.72 -0.48
N ASN A 118 -14.88 -4.11 0.48
CA ASN A 118 -15.17 -2.76 0.92
C ASN A 118 -14.75 -1.76 -0.19
N PRO A 119 -15.61 -0.78 -0.54
CA PRO A 119 -15.25 0.26 -1.52
C PRO A 119 -14.06 1.13 -1.09
N VAL A 120 -13.73 1.18 0.21
CA VAL A 120 -12.50 1.78 0.74
C VAL A 120 -11.74 0.74 1.56
N GLN A 121 -10.53 0.42 1.12
CA GLN A 121 -9.67 -0.55 1.81
C GLN A 121 -8.59 0.07 2.67
N GLN A 122 -8.25 1.35 2.48
CA GLN A 122 -7.13 2.00 3.16
C GLN A 122 -7.58 3.31 3.79
N TYR A 123 -7.12 3.54 5.01
CA TYR A 123 -7.40 4.74 5.79
C TYR A 123 -6.11 5.31 6.35
N ASP A 124 -5.97 6.64 6.36
CA ASP A 124 -4.87 7.29 7.06
C ASP A 124 -5.12 7.35 8.58
N PHE A 125 -4.19 7.95 9.32
CA PHE A 125 -4.29 8.07 10.77
C PHE A 125 -5.42 9.00 11.26
N HIS A 126 -5.85 9.95 10.42
CA HIS A 126 -7.00 10.80 10.69
C HIS A 126 -8.33 10.12 10.33
N GLY A 127 -8.28 8.89 9.81
CA GLY A 127 -9.45 8.17 9.30
C GLY A 127 -9.90 8.65 7.93
N ASN A 128 -9.09 9.43 7.21
CA ASN A 128 -9.38 9.79 5.83
C ASN A 128 -9.31 8.55 4.94
N GLU A 129 -10.20 8.50 3.96
CA GLU A 129 -10.38 7.38 3.05
C GLU A 129 -9.41 7.53 1.87
N ILE A 130 -8.65 6.48 1.55
CA ILE A 130 -7.64 6.51 0.47
C ILE A 130 -8.15 5.68 -0.70
N VAL A 131 -8.14 6.30 -1.88
CA VAL A 131 -8.50 5.66 -3.16
C VAL A 131 -7.53 6.03 -4.27
N TYR A 132 -7.58 5.26 -5.34
CA TYR A 132 -6.67 5.35 -6.46
C TYR A 132 -7.44 5.52 -7.76
N ARG A 133 -6.86 6.24 -8.70
CA ARG A 133 -7.39 6.41 -10.05
C ARG A 133 -6.27 6.64 -11.03
N THR A 134 -6.45 6.13 -12.24
CA THR A 134 -5.64 6.54 -13.40
C THR A 134 -6.39 7.56 -14.25
N MET A 135 -5.67 8.60 -14.67
CA MET A 135 -6.21 9.70 -15.49
C MET A 135 -5.19 10.17 -16.53
N SER A 136 -5.65 10.89 -17.55
CA SER A 136 -4.74 11.42 -18.58
C SER A 136 -3.80 12.48 -17.99
N PRO A 137 -2.62 12.70 -18.59
CA PRO A 137 -1.71 13.77 -18.16
C PRO A 137 -2.35 15.16 -18.14
N GLU A 138 -3.25 15.45 -19.08
CA GLU A 138 -3.98 16.72 -19.18
C GLU A 138 -4.96 16.86 -18.02
N GLN A 139 -5.68 15.78 -17.69
CA GLN A 139 -6.61 15.74 -16.56
C GLN A 139 -5.85 15.92 -15.23
N PHE A 140 -4.69 15.26 -15.09
CA PHE A 140 -3.87 15.40 -13.90
C PHE A 140 -3.34 16.83 -13.73
N LYS A 141 -2.81 17.45 -14.80
CA LYS A 141 -2.37 18.85 -14.75
C LYS A 141 -3.51 19.81 -14.35
N GLN A 142 -4.72 19.54 -14.83
CA GLN A 142 -5.87 20.32 -14.41
C GLN A 142 -6.18 20.10 -12.92
N PHE A 143 -6.17 18.85 -12.46
CA PHE A 143 -6.41 18.50 -11.07
C PHE A 143 -5.37 19.12 -10.12
N GLU A 144 -4.08 19.10 -10.49
CA GLU A 144 -3.01 19.81 -9.76
C GLU A 144 -3.28 21.32 -9.67
N ARG A 145 -3.81 21.93 -10.75
CA ARG A 145 -4.06 23.37 -10.79
C ARG A 145 -5.31 23.79 -10.02
N THR A 146 -6.37 22.97 -10.03
CA THR A 146 -7.68 23.36 -9.50
C THR A 146 -8.01 22.68 -8.17
N GLY A 147 -7.37 21.55 -7.84
CA GLY A 147 -7.77 20.67 -6.75
C GLY A 147 -9.14 19.99 -6.99
N ILE A 148 -9.69 20.10 -8.20
CA ILE A 148 -11.00 19.59 -8.57
C ILE A 148 -10.84 18.52 -9.65
N MET A 149 -11.40 17.34 -9.43
CA MET A 149 -11.44 16.31 -10.44
C MET A 149 -12.47 16.62 -11.52
N LEU A 150 -12.05 16.52 -12.78
CA LEU A 150 -12.95 16.71 -13.91
C LEU A 150 -13.89 15.50 -14.08
N ALA A 151 -15.19 15.79 -14.17
CA ALA A 151 -16.21 14.80 -14.45
C ALA A 151 -16.08 14.26 -15.89
N THR A 152 -15.85 12.96 -16.04
CA THR A 152 -15.91 12.26 -17.34
C THR A 152 -16.92 11.12 -17.29
N THR A 153 -17.32 10.61 -18.45
CA THR A 153 -18.23 9.47 -18.58
C THR A 153 -17.71 8.19 -17.92
N GLU A 154 -16.39 8.07 -17.73
CA GLU A 154 -15.70 6.90 -17.20
C GLU A 154 -14.92 7.21 -15.91
N THR A 155 -15.37 8.19 -15.14
CA THR A 155 -14.72 8.52 -13.87
C THR A 155 -14.98 7.45 -12.83
N SER A 156 -13.98 6.59 -12.63
CA SER A 156 -13.95 5.55 -11.60
C SER A 156 -12.77 5.74 -10.64
N VAL A 157 -12.96 5.26 -9.42
CA VAL A 157 -11.95 5.17 -8.38
C VAL A 157 -11.93 3.75 -7.83
N SER A 158 -10.75 3.28 -7.44
CA SER A 158 -10.53 1.95 -6.89
C SER A 158 -9.89 2.04 -5.50
N PRO A 159 -10.23 1.13 -4.57
CA PRO A 159 -9.53 1.03 -3.30
C PRO A 159 -8.12 0.45 -3.40
N VAL A 160 -7.75 -0.15 -4.54
CA VAL A 160 -6.47 -0.84 -4.72
C VAL A 160 -5.63 -0.17 -5.80
N LEU A 161 -4.37 0.09 -5.46
CA LEU A 161 -3.38 0.69 -6.35
C LEU A 161 -3.14 -0.19 -7.59
N ASN A 162 -2.85 -1.47 -7.41
CA ASN A 162 -2.49 -2.38 -8.50
C ASN A 162 -3.53 -2.39 -9.63
N TYR A 163 -4.82 -2.42 -9.28
CA TYR A 163 -5.88 -2.39 -10.27
C TYR A 163 -5.94 -1.05 -11.03
N SER A 164 -5.68 0.06 -10.36
CA SER A 164 -5.64 1.37 -11.04
C SER A 164 -4.43 1.48 -11.96
N SER A 165 -3.28 0.93 -11.55
CA SER A 165 -2.03 0.96 -12.31
C SER A 165 -2.03 0.08 -13.56
N GLU A 166 -3.05 -0.76 -13.78
CA GLU A 166 -3.20 -1.55 -15.01
C GLU A 166 -3.60 -0.71 -16.23
N TYR A 167 -4.11 0.50 -16.01
CA TYR A 167 -4.57 1.39 -17.07
C TYR A 167 -3.47 2.35 -17.53
N ASP A 168 -3.50 2.72 -18.81
CA ASP A 168 -2.57 3.70 -19.39
C ASP A 168 -2.87 5.12 -18.89
N GLY A 169 -1.93 5.73 -18.19
CA GLY A 169 -2.04 7.12 -17.73
C GLY A 169 -1.18 7.43 -16.51
N ILE A 170 -1.54 8.49 -15.79
CA ILE A 170 -0.95 8.85 -14.51
C ILE A 170 -1.82 8.28 -13.40
N THR A 171 -1.25 7.44 -12.55
CA THR A 171 -1.95 6.90 -11.38
C THR A 171 -1.79 7.84 -10.21
N VAL A 172 -2.92 8.27 -9.67
CA VAL A 172 -3.03 9.25 -8.60
C VAL A 172 -3.65 8.58 -7.39
N LYS A 173 -3.00 8.74 -6.24
CA LYS A 173 -3.58 8.44 -4.93
C LYS A 173 -4.32 9.67 -4.44
N ILE A 174 -5.55 9.48 -4.01
CA ILE A 174 -6.47 10.53 -3.59
C ILE A 174 -6.94 10.19 -2.18
N THR A 175 -6.74 11.13 -1.26
CA THR A 175 -7.16 11.04 0.13
C THR A 175 -8.36 11.94 0.34
N VAL A 176 -9.48 11.36 0.78
CA VAL A 176 -10.74 12.07 0.98
C VAL A 176 -11.17 12.01 2.44
N LYS A 177 -12.00 12.96 2.86
CA LYS A 177 -12.47 13.06 4.25
C LYS A 177 -13.18 11.78 4.70
N PRO A 178 -13.17 11.47 6.01
CA PRO A 178 -13.87 10.31 6.53
C PRO A 178 -15.36 10.37 6.19
N SER A 179 -15.97 9.22 5.91
CA SER A 179 -17.39 9.07 5.55
C SER A 179 -17.78 9.63 4.17
N THR A 180 -16.84 10.05 3.33
CA THR A 180 -17.15 10.48 1.95
C THR A 180 -17.80 9.32 1.18
N PHE A 181 -17.23 8.12 1.29
CA PHE A 181 -17.78 6.93 0.63
C PHE A 181 -19.12 6.49 1.22
N SER A 182 -19.35 6.70 2.52
CA SER A 182 -20.68 6.49 3.11
C SER A 182 -21.74 7.45 2.54
N GLU A 183 -21.37 8.67 2.13
CA GLU A 183 -22.28 9.56 1.40
C GLU A 183 -22.51 9.10 -0.04
N LEU A 184 -21.47 8.62 -0.71
CA LEU A 184 -21.58 8.03 -2.05
C LEU A 184 -22.48 6.78 -2.03
N GLU A 185 -22.42 5.95 -1.00
CA GLU A 185 -23.28 4.77 -0.85
C GLU A 185 -24.77 5.12 -0.72
N LYS A 186 -25.11 6.27 -0.11
CA LYS A 186 -26.52 6.72 0.02
C LYS A 186 -27.18 6.98 -1.34
N ILE A 187 -26.39 7.39 -2.33
CA ILE A 187 -26.83 7.58 -3.73
C ILE A 187 -26.37 6.43 -4.63
N GLY A 188 -25.86 5.35 -4.03
CA GLY A 188 -25.24 4.23 -4.72
C GLY A 188 -26.25 3.34 -5.42
N ILE A 189 -25.84 2.81 -6.56
CA ILE A 189 -26.49 1.69 -7.22
C ILE A 189 -25.51 0.54 -7.42
N ALA A 190 -25.97 -0.68 -7.18
CA ALA A 190 -25.19 -1.88 -7.44
C ALA A 190 -25.17 -2.17 -8.95
N ALA A 191 -23.98 -2.16 -9.55
CA ALA A 191 -23.82 -2.31 -11.00
C ALA A 191 -23.86 -3.76 -11.47
N ASN A 192 -23.63 -4.73 -10.59
CA ASN A 192 -23.69 -6.17 -10.89
C ASN A 192 -24.25 -6.99 -9.71
N GLU A 193 -24.60 -8.24 -9.98
CA GLU A 193 -25.18 -9.15 -8.97
C GLU A 193 -24.23 -9.36 -7.77
N ALA A 194 -22.92 -9.40 -8.02
CA ALA A 194 -21.91 -9.50 -6.98
C ALA A 194 -21.96 -8.29 -6.02
N ALA A 195 -22.00 -7.06 -6.54
CA ALA A 195 -22.14 -5.85 -5.73
C ALA A 195 -23.48 -5.84 -4.98
N ALA A 196 -24.57 -6.27 -5.61
CA ALA A 196 -25.89 -6.34 -4.98
C ALA A 196 -25.93 -7.35 -3.81
N LYS A 197 -25.19 -8.47 -3.89
CA LYS A 197 -25.04 -9.42 -2.77
C LYS A 197 -24.28 -8.82 -1.60
N GLN A 198 -23.25 -8.01 -1.88
CA GLN A 198 -22.43 -7.36 -0.86
C GLN A 198 -23.14 -6.17 -0.21
N LEU A 199 -23.97 -5.46 -0.98
CA LEU A 199 -24.73 -4.27 -0.57
C LEU A 199 -26.23 -4.48 -0.84
N PRO A 200 -26.90 -5.35 -0.05
CA PRO A 200 -28.29 -5.75 -0.32
C PRO A 200 -29.32 -4.63 -0.13
N SER A 201 -28.97 -3.56 0.58
CA SER A 201 -29.81 -2.36 0.75
C SER A 201 -29.71 -1.37 -0.41
N MET A 202 -28.82 -1.61 -1.38
CA MET A 202 -28.51 -0.67 -2.45
C MET A 202 -29.43 -0.90 -3.67
N SER A 203 -29.82 0.18 -4.35
CA SER A 203 -30.69 0.10 -5.52
C SER A 203 -29.98 -0.57 -6.70
N THR A 204 -30.72 -1.32 -7.52
CA THR A 204 -30.22 -1.95 -8.75
C THR A 204 -30.70 -1.23 -10.02
N GLN A 205 -31.37 -0.09 -9.89
CA GLN A 205 -31.94 0.64 -11.01
C GLN A 205 -30.85 1.39 -11.81
N THR A 206 -30.83 1.19 -13.12
CA THR A 206 -29.72 1.57 -13.99
C THR A 206 -29.94 2.80 -14.86
N GLY A 207 -31.01 3.59 -14.66
CA GLY A 207 -31.47 4.73 -15.50
C GLY A 207 -30.45 5.85 -15.79
N LYS A 208 -30.83 7.14 -15.70
CA LYS A 208 -29.87 8.27 -15.87
C LYS A 208 -28.92 8.41 -14.66
N TRP A 209 -28.24 7.32 -14.29
CA TRP A 209 -27.48 7.22 -13.05
C TRP A 209 -26.27 8.16 -13.03
N MET A 210 -25.65 8.45 -14.18
CA MET A 210 -24.44 9.27 -14.27
C MET A 210 -24.62 10.69 -13.69
N ASP A 211 -25.85 11.23 -13.69
CA ASP A 211 -26.15 12.58 -13.20
C ASP A 211 -26.48 12.60 -11.70
N ILE A 212 -27.04 11.51 -11.16
CA ILE A 212 -27.70 11.51 -9.84
C ILE A 212 -27.13 10.52 -8.84
N ASN A 213 -26.43 9.49 -9.31
CA ASN A 213 -26.04 8.31 -8.53
C ASN A 213 -24.57 7.96 -8.75
N THR A 214 -24.05 7.12 -7.87
CA THR A 214 -22.74 6.46 -8.01
C THR A 214 -22.96 4.97 -8.27
N ARG A 215 -22.03 4.31 -8.95
CA ARG A 215 -22.11 2.88 -9.24
C ARG A 215 -21.04 2.12 -8.48
N PHE A 216 -21.46 1.12 -7.71
CA PHE A 216 -20.56 0.18 -7.07
C PHE A 216 -20.52 -1.10 -7.87
N LYS A 217 -19.32 -1.50 -8.31
CA LYS A 217 -19.13 -2.68 -9.14
C LYS A 217 -18.07 -3.56 -8.53
N ILE A 218 -18.33 -4.86 -8.41
CA ILE A 218 -17.28 -5.82 -8.00
C ILE A 218 -16.59 -6.36 -9.25
N GLU A 219 -15.28 -6.15 -9.35
CA GLU A 219 -14.42 -6.63 -10.44
C GLU A 219 -13.09 -7.11 -9.87
N SER A 220 -12.55 -8.21 -10.42
CA SER A 220 -11.24 -8.75 -10.04
C SER A 220 -11.03 -8.91 -8.52
N GLY A 221 -12.10 -9.21 -7.76
CA GLY A 221 -12.05 -9.43 -6.32
C GLY A 221 -12.10 -8.18 -5.44
N GLN A 222 -12.36 -7.00 -6.01
CA GLN A 222 -12.53 -5.75 -5.25
C GLN A 222 -13.77 -4.97 -5.68
N MET A 223 -14.19 -4.00 -4.86
CA MET A 223 -15.28 -3.10 -5.20
C MET A 223 -14.75 -1.78 -5.74
N THR A 224 -15.03 -1.48 -7.00
CA THR A 224 -14.74 -0.19 -7.64
C THR A 224 -15.95 0.72 -7.58
N THR A 225 -15.70 2.03 -7.52
CA THR A 225 -16.74 3.06 -7.45
C THR A 225 -16.67 3.95 -8.67
N GLN A 226 -17.73 3.95 -9.47
CA GLN A 226 -17.90 4.86 -10.60
C GLN A 226 -18.71 6.07 -10.14
N LEU A 227 -18.14 7.26 -10.27
CA LEU A 227 -18.69 8.49 -9.69
C LEU A 227 -19.64 9.22 -10.65
N GLY A 228 -19.61 8.88 -11.94
CA GLY A 228 -20.42 9.55 -12.96
C GLY A 228 -19.98 10.99 -13.24
N GLN A 229 -20.91 11.82 -13.68
CA GLN A 229 -20.68 13.23 -14.03
C GLN A 229 -21.42 14.24 -13.15
N GLY A 230 -22.42 13.82 -12.37
CA GLY A 230 -23.21 14.69 -11.51
C GLY A 230 -22.91 14.50 -10.02
N LYS A 231 -23.92 14.13 -9.24
CA LYS A 231 -23.87 14.15 -7.75
C LYS A 231 -22.68 13.41 -7.13
N GLY A 232 -22.25 12.28 -7.70
CA GLY A 232 -21.09 11.55 -7.18
C GLY A 232 -19.79 12.36 -7.26
N MET A 233 -19.59 13.08 -8.37
CA MET A 233 -18.46 14.00 -8.54
C MET A 233 -18.60 15.25 -7.67
N GLU A 234 -19.82 15.76 -7.50
CA GLU A 234 -20.08 16.88 -6.60
C GLU A 234 -19.70 16.53 -5.15
N ILE A 235 -20.14 15.37 -4.64
CA ILE A 235 -19.78 14.92 -3.28
C ILE A 235 -18.27 14.83 -3.13
N LEU A 236 -17.57 14.28 -4.11
CA LEU A 236 -16.12 14.11 -4.03
C LEU A 236 -15.39 15.46 -4.05
N ASN A 237 -15.80 16.37 -4.96
CA ASN A 237 -15.17 17.67 -5.13
C ASN A 237 -15.62 18.73 -4.12
N ASN A 238 -16.71 18.50 -3.37
CA ASN A 238 -17.25 19.44 -2.39
C ASN A 238 -16.40 19.48 -1.10
N ASN A 239 -15.15 19.93 -1.25
CA ASN A 239 -14.18 20.04 -0.16
C ASN A 239 -13.88 18.72 0.57
N ASN A 240 -14.11 17.58 -0.09
CA ASN A 240 -13.84 16.25 0.48
C ASN A 240 -12.47 15.72 0.08
N ILE A 241 -11.86 16.19 -1.01
CA ILE A 241 -10.46 15.89 -1.35
C ILE A 241 -9.54 16.65 -0.39
N VAL A 242 -8.80 15.91 0.43
CA VAL A 242 -7.87 16.45 1.43
C VAL A 242 -6.47 16.56 0.86
N TYR A 243 -6.04 15.53 0.13
CA TYR A 243 -4.70 15.43 -0.43
C TYR A 243 -4.72 14.51 -1.65
N PHE A 244 -3.82 14.75 -2.60
CA PHE A 244 -3.58 13.84 -3.71
C PHE A 244 -2.12 13.88 -4.14
N GLU A 245 -1.62 12.76 -4.65
CA GLU A 245 -0.26 12.65 -5.16
C GLU A 245 -0.16 11.66 -6.31
N LYS A 246 0.83 11.87 -7.17
CA LYS A 246 1.19 10.94 -8.23
C LYS A 246 1.95 9.76 -7.63
N VAL A 247 1.53 8.54 -7.98
CA VAL A 247 2.19 7.29 -7.53
C VAL A 247 2.91 6.58 -8.68
N GLN A 248 2.45 6.76 -9.92
CA GLN A 248 3.05 6.17 -11.13
C GLN A 248 2.83 7.08 -12.35
#